data_AF-A0A959RMF6-F1
#
_entry.id   AF-A0A959RMF6-F1
#
_cell.length_a   1.000
_cell.length_b   1.000
_cell.length_c   1.000
_cell.angle_alpha   90.00
_cell.angle_beta   90.00
_cell.angle_gamma   90.00
#
_symmetry.space_group_name_H-M   'P 1'
#
loop_
_entity.id
_entity.type
_entity.pdbx_description
1 polymer ?
#
loop_
_entity_poly.entity_id
_entity_poly.type
_entity_poly.pdbx_seq_one_letter_code
_entity_poly.pdbx_strand_id
1 'polypeptide(L)'
;MKKELRQKIWKKYNCKCAYCGEDLEYNKMQVDHIRPQFNYEYGVKDEIPPYVKDDIRNLNPSCRQCNFYKSTFTIEQFRSNMITIIERIKKPFIVRLGIKYGIVSIKPFDGKFYFEKKK
;
A
#
# COMPACT_ATOMS: atom_id res chain seq x y z
N MET A 1 -1.59 19.03 6.78
CA MET A 1 -1.10 19.01 5.38
C MET A 1 -1.83 20.05 4.55
N LYS A 2 -1.13 20.84 3.72
CA LYS A 2 -1.75 21.86 2.86
C LYS A 2 -2.60 21.21 1.74
N LYS A 3 -3.73 21.84 1.37
CA LYS A 3 -4.66 21.34 0.33
C LYS A 3 -3.97 21.12 -1.02
N GLU A 4 -3.11 22.05 -1.42
CA GLU A 4 -2.33 21.96 -2.66
C GLU A 4 -1.40 20.74 -2.70
N LEU A 5 -0.69 20.49 -1.60
CA LEU A 5 0.18 19.31 -1.50
C LEU A 5 -0.64 18.02 -1.58
N ARG A 6 -1.78 17.97 -0.89
CA ARG A 6 -2.69 16.82 -0.96
C ARG A 6 -3.22 16.57 -2.38
N GLN A 7 -3.54 17.62 -3.13
CA GLN A 7 -3.95 17.51 -4.53
C GLN A 7 -2.81 17.01 -5.43
N LYS A 8 -1.57 17.48 -5.22
CA LYS A 8 -0.40 16.98 -5.95
C LYS A 8 -0.18 15.49 -5.70
N ILE A 9 -0.30 15.05 -4.44
CA ILE A 9 -0.18 13.63 -4.08
C ILE A 9 -1.28 12.80 -4.75
N TRP A 10 -2.53 13.27 -4.71
CA TRP A 10 -3.65 12.59 -5.35
C TRP A 10 -3.43 12.36 -6.85
N LYS A 11 -2.92 13.38 -7.55
CA LYS A 11 -2.66 13.31 -8.99
C LYS A 11 -1.41 12.51 -9.37
N LYS A 12 -0.52 12.20 -8.41
CA LYS A 12 0.79 11.54 -8.64
C LYS A 12 0.70 10.25 -9.46
N TYR A 13 -0.37 9.49 -9.30
CA TYR A 13 -0.60 8.23 -10.04
C TYR A 13 -1.98 8.20 -10.71
N ASN A 14 -2.35 9.29 -11.40
CA ASN A 14 -3.61 9.42 -12.13
C ASN A 14 -4.84 9.20 -11.25
N CYS A 15 -4.83 9.79 -10.04
CA CYS A 15 -5.92 9.66 -9.08
C CYS A 15 -6.21 8.21 -8.65
N LYS A 16 -5.22 7.32 -8.73
CA LYS A 16 -5.31 5.92 -8.31
C LYS A 16 -4.46 5.63 -7.09
N CYS A 17 -4.84 4.59 -6.35
CA CYS A 17 -4.04 4.06 -5.26
C CYS A 17 -2.69 3.59 -5.80
N ALA A 18 -1.62 4.11 -5.22
CA ALA A 18 -0.25 3.74 -5.56
C ALA A 18 -0.01 2.23 -5.40
N TYR A 19 -0.76 1.57 -4.51
CA TYR A 19 -0.57 0.15 -4.18
C TYR A 19 -1.42 -0.78 -5.05
N CYS A 20 -2.75 -0.73 -4.92
CA CYS A 20 -3.66 -1.64 -5.63
C CYS A 20 -4.12 -1.14 -7.01
N GLY A 21 -3.97 0.16 -7.31
CA GLY A 21 -4.40 0.75 -8.58
C GLY A 21 -5.90 1.09 -8.68
N GLU A 22 -6.67 0.95 -7.59
CA GLU A 22 -8.07 1.38 -7.55
C GLU A 22 -8.20 2.90 -7.76
N ASP A 23 -9.32 3.34 -8.33
CA ASP A 23 -9.64 4.77 -8.44
C ASP A 23 -9.91 5.38 -7.07
N LEU A 24 -9.31 6.55 -6.82
CA LEU A 24 -9.46 7.29 -5.58
C LEU A 24 -10.27 8.56 -5.81
N GLU A 25 -11.36 8.69 -5.09
CA GLU A 25 -11.97 9.99 -4.85
C GLU A 25 -11.09 10.82 -3.91
N TYR A 26 -10.95 12.13 -4.17
CA TYR A 26 -10.07 13.02 -3.40
C TYR A 26 -10.37 13.03 -1.88
N ASN A 27 -11.65 12.91 -1.51
CA ASN A 27 -12.13 12.85 -0.13
C ASN A 27 -11.81 11.50 0.55
N LYS A 28 -11.78 10.39 -0.19
CA LYS A 28 -11.51 9.03 0.34
C LYS A 28 -10.03 8.68 0.35
N MET A 29 -9.21 9.37 -0.45
CA MET A 29 -7.76 9.18 -0.49
C MET A 29 -7.13 9.33 0.90
N GLN A 30 -6.26 8.39 1.26
CA GLN A 30 -5.32 8.53 2.36
C GLN A 30 -3.94 8.91 1.83
N VAL A 31 -3.18 9.67 2.60
CA VAL A 31 -1.78 9.96 2.28
C VAL A 31 -0.93 9.03 3.12
N ASP A 32 -0.32 8.06 2.45
CA ASP A 32 0.59 7.11 3.07
C ASP A 32 2.04 7.63 3.00
N HIS A 33 2.80 7.36 4.05
CA HIS A 33 4.24 7.59 4.06
C HIS A 33 4.93 6.28 3.68
N ILE A 34 5.63 6.28 2.54
CA ILE A 34 6.36 5.12 2.02
C ILE A 34 7.30 4.60 3.11
N ARG A 35 8.10 5.50 3.70
CA ARG A 35 8.86 5.27 4.93
C ARG A 35 8.03 5.75 6.13
N PRO A 36 7.62 4.82 7.03
CA PRO A 36 6.77 5.15 8.18
C PRO A 36 7.43 6.15 9.12
N GLN A 37 6.61 7.01 9.74
CA GLN A 37 7.08 7.99 10.73
C GLN A 37 7.69 7.33 11.98
N PHE A 38 7.16 6.17 12.38
CA PHE A 38 7.65 5.39 13.53
C PHE A 38 9.14 5.07 13.45
N ASN A 39 9.66 4.79 12.25
CA ASN A 39 11.07 4.46 12.06
C ASN A 39 12.00 5.66 12.34
N TYR A 40 11.49 6.89 12.21
CA TYR A 40 12.23 8.12 12.52
C TYR A 40 12.20 8.44 14.02
N GLU A 41 11.07 8.22 14.69
CA GLU A 41 10.91 8.52 16.13
C GLU A 41 11.68 7.55 17.03
N TYR A 42 11.89 6.30 16.58
CA TYR A 42 12.58 5.26 17.35
C TYR A 42 13.95 4.84 16.79
N GLY A 43 14.51 5.61 15.85
CA GLY A 43 15.92 5.52 15.47
C GLY A 43 16.33 4.20 14.77
N VAL A 44 15.47 3.64 13.91
CA VAL A 44 15.86 2.49 13.07
C VAL A 44 16.90 2.97 12.06
N LYS A 45 18.17 2.67 12.37
CA LYS A 45 19.41 3.11 11.70
C LYS A 45 19.64 2.44 10.33
N ASP A 46 18.72 2.60 9.39
CA ASP A 46 19.14 2.49 8.00
C ASP A 46 19.50 3.91 7.53
N GLU A 47 20.62 4.02 6.84
CA GLU A 47 21.25 5.23 6.29
C GLU A 47 20.29 6.03 5.40
N ILE A 48 19.34 6.73 6.03
CA ILE A 48 18.31 7.47 5.32
C ILE A 48 18.76 8.93 5.25
N PRO A 49 19.09 9.44 4.04
CA PRO A 49 19.27 10.87 3.86
C PRO A 49 18.03 11.61 4.38
N PRO A 50 18.17 12.85 4.86
CA PRO A 50 17.09 13.65 5.45
C PRO A 50 16.08 14.05 4.37
N TYR A 51 15.35 13.09 3.82
CA TYR A 51 14.10 13.34 3.14
C TYR A 51 13.16 13.85 4.21
N VAL A 52 12.82 15.13 4.09
CA VAL A 52 11.87 15.81 4.97
C VAL A 52 10.64 14.91 5.10
N LYS A 53 10.21 14.66 6.34
CA LYS A 53 9.07 13.79 6.70
C LYS A 53 7.88 13.90 5.72
N ASP A 54 7.58 15.13 5.30
CA ASP A 54 6.47 15.50 4.42
C ASP A 54 6.87 15.77 2.95
N ASP A 55 8.04 15.28 2.52
CA ASP A 55 8.47 15.37 1.13
C ASP A 55 7.56 14.52 0.24
N ILE A 56 7.04 15.11 -0.84
CA ILE A 56 6.17 14.44 -1.80
C ILE A 56 6.76 13.15 -2.39
N ARG A 57 8.09 13.02 -2.38
CA ARG A 57 8.80 11.81 -2.80
C ARG A 57 8.53 10.63 -1.85
N ASN A 58 8.34 10.89 -0.56
CA ASN A 58 7.98 9.90 0.47
C ASN A 58 6.46 9.71 0.64
N LEU A 59 5.62 10.47 -0.07
CA LEU A 59 4.17 10.43 0.06
C LEU A 59 3.51 9.74 -1.13
N ASN A 60 2.59 8.82 -0.85
CA ASN A 60 1.79 8.13 -1.87
C ASN A 60 0.29 8.32 -1.63
N PRO A 61 -0.52 8.49 -2.70
CA PRO A 61 -1.96 8.35 -2.59
C PRO A 61 -2.29 6.87 -2.36
N SER A 62 -3.05 6.58 -1.31
CA SER A 62 -3.42 5.23 -0.91
C SER A 62 -4.90 5.13 -0.62
N CYS A 63 -5.50 3.98 -0.87
CA CYS A 63 -6.83 3.70 -0.36
C CYS A 63 -6.80 3.35 1.13
N ARG A 64 -7.96 3.39 1.79
CA ARG A 64 -8.06 3.09 3.23
C ARG A 64 -7.53 1.69 3.56
N GLN A 65 -7.86 0.69 2.74
CA GLN A 65 -7.46 -0.70 2.98
C GLN A 65 -5.95 -0.90 2.83
N CYS A 66 -5.35 -0.43 1.74
CA CYS A 66 -3.91 -0.54 1.53
C CYS A 66 -3.12 0.25 2.58
N ASN A 67 -3.55 1.47 2.92
CA ASN A 67 -2.92 2.27 3.97
C ASN A 67 -2.95 1.56 5.33
N PHE A 68 -4.13 1.04 5.70
CA PHE A 68 -4.29 0.28 6.94
C PHE A 68 -3.43 -0.98 6.97
N TYR A 69 -3.42 -1.75 5.89
CA TYR A 69 -2.67 -3.00 5.83
C TYR A 69 -1.16 -2.80 5.75
N LYS A 70 -0.69 -1.74 5.08
CA LYS A 70 0.72 -1.34 5.09
C LYS A 70 1.13 -0.89 6.49
N SER A 71 0.32 -0.12 7.20
CA SER A 71 0.61 0.33 8.57
C SER A 71 2.04 0.92 8.67
N THR A 72 2.86 0.45 9.61
CA THR A 72 4.25 0.83 9.81
C THR A 72 5.25 -0.03 9.02
N PHE A 73 4.79 -0.87 8.10
CA PHE A 73 5.69 -1.70 7.31
C PHE A 73 6.41 -0.91 6.22
N THR A 74 7.64 -1.33 5.91
CA THR A 74 8.35 -0.92 4.69
C THR A 74 7.63 -1.46 3.45
N ILE A 75 8.00 -0.97 2.26
CA ILE A 75 7.44 -1.46 1.01
C ILE A 75 7.75 -2.94 0.81
N GLU A 76 8.94 -3.39 1.20
CA GLU A 76 9.40 -4.76 1.11
C GLU A 76 8.60 -5.67 2.05
N GLN A 77 8.43 -5.26 3.30
CA GLN A 77 7.60 -5.98 4.27
C GLN A 77 6.14 -6.05 3.81
N PHE A 78 5.59 -4.94 3.32
CA PHE A 78 4.24 -4.90 2.76
C PHE A 78 4.12 -5.83 1.54
N ARG A 79 5.11 -5.85 0.65
CA ARG A 79 5.16 -6.77 -0.50
C ARG A 79 5.15 -8.23 -0.05
N SER A 80 5.99 -8.60 0.92
CA SER A 80 6.02 -9.95 1.49
C SER A 80 4.68 -10.35 2.13
N ASN A 81 4.03 -9.41 2.82
CA ASN A 81 2.69 -9.62 3.37
C ASN A 81 1.64 -9.82 2.25
N MET A 82 1.74 -9.09 1.15
CA MET A 82 0.81 -9.27 0.02
C MET A 82 1.02 -10.59 -0.71
N ILE A 83 2.28 -11.04 -0.88
CA ILE A 83 2.59 -12.34 -1.49
C ILE A 83 2.01 -13.48 -0.64
N THR A 84 2.17 -13.41 0.69
CA THR A 84 1.72 -14.45 1.63
C THR A 84 0.22 -14.36 1.99
N ILE A 85 -0.52 -13.39 1.45
CA ILE A 85 -1.93 -13.17 1.84
C ILE A 85 -2.83 -14.38 1.55
N ILE A 86 -2.49 -15.16 0.51
CA ILE A 86 -3.24 -16.36 0.12
C ILE A 86 -3.24 -17.40 1.22
N GLU A 87 -2.14 -17.55 1.96
CA GLU A 87 -2.02 -18.51 3.05
C GLU A 87 -3.04 -18.19 4.16
N ARG A 88 -3.28 -16.90 4.42
CA ARG A 88 -4.29 -16.43 5.37
C ARG A 88 -5.71 -16.59 4.81
N ILE A 89 -5.93 -16.26 3.54
CA ILE A 89 -7.23 -16.41 2.86
C ILE A 89 -7.70 -17.87 2.84
N LYS A 90 -6.78 -18.84 2.74
CA LYS A 90 -7.10 -20.27 2.71
C LYS A 90 -7.39 -20.89 4.09
N LYS A 91 -7.25 -20.16 5.20
CA LYS A 91 -7.52 -20.71 6.54
C LYS A 91 -8.99 -21.06 6.79
N PRO A 92 -9.98 -20.18 6.48
CA PRO A 92 -11.38 -20.46 6.74
C PRO A 92 -11.89 -21.65 5.92
N PHE A 93 -12.68 -22.52 6.56
CA PHE A 93 -13.25 -23.71 5.91
C PHE A 93 -14.09 -23.35 4.67
N ILE A 94 -14.91 -22.31 4.74
CA ILE A 94 -15.80 -21.91 3.64
C ILE A 94 -15.03 -21.52 2.37
N VAL A 95 -13.86 -20.89 2.51
CA VAL A 95 -13.03 -20.52 1.36
C VAL A 95 -12.41 -21.77 0.74
N ARG A 96 -11.90 -22.70 1.57
CA ARG A 96 -11.38 -23.99 1.08
C ARG A 96 -12.46 -24.81 0.36
N LEU A 97 -13.67 -24.81 0.89
CA LEU A 97 -14.83 -25.45 0.26
C LEU A 97 -15.13 -24.78 -1.10
N GLY A 98 -15.20 -23.45 -1.14
CA GLY A 98 -15.41 -22.71 -2.38
C GLY A 98 -14.34 -22.99 -3.44
N ILE A 99 -13.07 -23.10 -3.06
CA ILE A 99 -11.99 -23.50 -3.96
C ILE A 99 -12.20 -24.94 -4.45
N LYS A 100 -12.53 -25.89 -3.56
CA LYS A 100 -12.75 -27.31 -3.90
C LYS A 100 -13.85 -27.49 -4.95
N TYR A 101 -14.92 -26.69 -4.87
CA TYR A 101 -16.03 -26.73 -5.82
C TYR A 101 -15.85 -25.78 -7.02
N GLY A 102 -14.70 -25.11 -7.16
CA GLY A 102 -14.45 -24.18 -8.26
C GLY A 102 -15.26 -22.86 -8.19
N ILE A 103 -15.94 -22.59 -7.07
CA ILE A 103 -16.71 -21.36 -6.82
C ILE A 103 -15.78 -20.16 -6.61
N VAL A 104 -14.63 -20.39 -5.98
CA VAL A 104 -13.64 -19.35 -5.68
C VAL A 104 -12.36 -19.61 -6.46
N SER A 105 -11.96 -18.65 -7.30
CA SER A 105 -10.64 -18.61 -7.93
C SER A 105 -9.79 -17.52 -7.27
N ILE A 106 -8.60 -17.89 -6.82
CA ILE A 106 -7.66 -16.96 -6.16
C ILE A 106 -6.50 -16.70 -7.10
N LYS A 107 -6.31 -15.43 -7.47
CA LYS A 107 -5.14 -14.97 -8.21
C LYS A 107 -4.09 -14.43 -7.23
N PRO A 108 -2.85 -14.97 -7.21
CA PRO A 108 -1.77 -14.43 -6.41
C PRO A 108 -1.41 -12.99 -6.79
N PHE A 109 -0.91 -12.25 -5.80
CA PHE A 109 -0.27 -10.98 -6.05
C PHE A 109 0.99 -11.19 -6.89
N ASP A 110 1.18 -10.38 -7.92
CA ASP A 110 2.27 -10.50 -8.89
C ASP A 110 3.60 -9.86 -8.42
N GLY A 111 3.66 -9.49 -7.14
CA GLY A 111 4.84 -8.91 -6.50
C GLY A 111 5.08 -7.43 -6.82
N LYS A 112 4.26 -6.80 -7.68
CA LYS A 112 4.43 -5.40 -8.09
C LYS A 112 3.22 -4.54 -7.73
N PHE A 113 3.47 -3.44 -7.04
CA PHE A 113 2.46 -2.42 -6.77
C PHE A 113 2.17 -1.58 -8.01
N TYR A 114 1.02 -0.90 -8.03
CA TYR A 114 0.61 -0.07 -9.17
C TYR A 114 1.63 1.02 -9.53
N PHE A 115 2.23 1.68 -8.53
CA PHE A 115 3.25 2.70 -8.74
C PHE A 115 4.53 2.15 -9.41
N GLU A 116 4.81 0.86 -9.24
CA GLU A 116 5.97 0.19 -9.84
C GLU A 116 5.70 -0.22 -11.29
N LYS A 117 4.43 -0.46 -11.63
CA LYS A 117 3.98 -0.81 -12.99
C LYS A 117 3.83 0.41 -13.90
N LYS A 118 3.75 1.60 -13.33
CA LYS A 118 3.56 2.87 -14.05
C LYS A 118 4.88 3.63 -14.32
N LYS A 119 6.02 2.99 -14.05
CA LYS A 119 7.33 3.50 -14.46
C LYS A 119 7.51 3.44 -15.96
#